data_AF-A0A1Z9MT74-F1
#
_entry.id   AF-A0A1Z9MT74-F1
#
_cell.length_a   1.000
_cell.length_b   1.000
_cell.length_c   1.000
_cell.angle_alpha   90.00
_cell.angle_beta   90.00
_cell.angle_gamma   90.00
#
_symmetry.space_group_name_H-M   'P 1'
#
loop_
_entity.id
_entity.type
_entity.pdbx_description
1 polymer ?
#
loop_
_entity_poly.entity_id
_entity_poly.type
_entity_poly.pdbx_seq_one_letter_code
_entity_poly.pdbx_strand_id
1 'polypeptide(L)'
;MEKQKKEIKEKIEDKRLSSILKSIDKLKSERKKVEEKKPPIEPIENDTLDPSEKLTISELDMIRRQFLNCWNVPAGAKNIQNLQVLVKIKLDEDGNVIDSELIKTSSLNDSFYRAAAESAMRAVRHPSCKKLKVPVKKYKTWKNITLNFDPSMLAK
;
A
#
# COMPACT_ATOMS: atom_id res chain seq x y z
N MET A 1 -10.41 28.18 62.12
CA MET A 1 -10.74 27.03 61.25
C MET A 1 -10.47 27.30 59.76
N GLU A 2 -10.25 28.54 59.31
CA GLU A 2 -10.10 28.86 57.87
C GLU A 2 -8.68 28.69 57.29
N LYS A 3 -7.63 28.75 58.14
CA LYS A 3 -6.22 28.60 57.73
C LYS A 3 -5.88 27.16 57.30
N GLN A 4 -6.36 26.15 58.02
CA GLN A 4 -6.11 24.74 57.72
C GLN A 4 -6.76 24.26 56.41
N LYS A 5 -7.86 24.88 55.97
CA LYS A 5 -8.56 24.49 54.73
C LYS A 5 -7.84 24.98 53.46
N LYS A 6 -7.07 26.08 53.54
CA LYS A 6 -6.24 26.60 52.44
C LYS A 6 -4.98 25.73 52.23
N GLU A 7 -4.27 25.40 53.30
CA GLU A 7 -3.05 24.56 53.23
C GLU A 7 -3.32 23.15 52.69
N ILE A 8 -4.48 22.55 53.01
CA ILE A 8 -4.86 21.23 52.50
C ILE A 8 -5.15 21.28 50.99
N LYS A 9 -5.77 22.36 50.49
CA LYS A 9 -6.10 22.52 49.07
C LYS A 9 -4.84 22.74 48.22
N GLU A 10 -3.92 23.57 48.71
CA GLU A 10 -2.62 23.84 48.06
C GLU A 10 -1.76 22.57 47.98
N LYS A 11 -1.70 21.79 49.07
CA LYS A 11 -0.97 20.52 49.13
C LYS A 11 -1.56 19.41 48.25
N ILE A 12 -2.86 19.46 47.94
CA ILE A 12 -3.51 18.54 46.99
C ILE A 12 -3.18 18.93 45.55
N GLU A 13 -3.08 20.22 45.27
CA GLU A 13 -2.76 20.75 43.94
C GLU A 13 -1.31 20.43 43.55
N ASP A 14 -0.35 20.64 44.45
CA ASP A 14 1.06 20.26 44.24
C ASP A 14 1.24 18.75 44.01
N LYS A 15 0.48 17.93 44.74
CA LYS A 15 0.50 16.46 44.54
C LYS A 15 -0.10 16.05 43.20
N ARG A 16 -1.12 16.76 42.72
CA ARG A 16 -1.72 16.49 41.41
C ARG A 16 -0.78 16.90 40.28
N LEU A 17 -0.16 18.09 40.37
CA LEU A 17 0.79 18.57 39.38
C LEU A 17 2.04 17.68 39.29
N SER A 18 2.58 17.24 40.42
CA SER A 18 3.74 16.31 40.44
C SER A 18 3.43 14.92 39.89
N SER A 19 2.19 14.44 40.01
CA SER A 19 1.77 13.16 39.41
C SER A 19 1.67 13.23 37.88
N ILE A 20 1.23 14.38 37.34
CA ILE A 20 1.15 14.61 35.89
C ILE A 20 2.55 14.69 35.28
N LEU A 21 3.48 15.42 35.90
CA LEU A 21 4.86 15.53 35.43
C LEU A 21 5.57 14.17 35.38
N LYS A 22 5.42 13.35 36.44
CA LYS A 22 5.97 11.98 36.48
C LYS A 22 5.43 11.08 35.37
N SER A 23 4.16 11.26 35.00
CA SER A 23 3.54 10.48 33.93
C SER A 23 4.08 10.88 32.55
N ILE A 24 4.34 12.17 32.32
CA ILE A 24 4.93 12.68 31.07
C ILE A 24 6.39 12.20 30.91
N ASP A 25 7.20 12.24 31.97
CA ASP A 25 8.57 11.72 31.93
C ASP A 25 8.60 10.21 31.67
N LYS A 26 7.65 9.45 32.24
CA LYS A 26 7.52 8.01 31.99
C LYS A 26 7.15 7.72 30.53
N LEU A 27 6.22 8.48 29.93
CA LEU A 27 5.89 8.37 28.51
C LEU A 27 7.07 8.74 27.59
N LYS A 28 7.88 9.73 27.97
CA LYS A 28 9.06 10.15 27.21
C LYS A 28 10.18 9.10 27.28
N SER A 29 10.35 8.47 28.44
CA SER A 29 11.26 7.34 28.65
C SER A 29 10.84 6.09 27.87
N GLU A 30 9.54 5.78 27.84
CA GLU A 30 8.99 4.65 27.07
C GLU A 30 9.11 4.87 25.56
N ARG A 31 8.93 6.10 25.06
CA ARG A 31 9.19 6.44 23.64
C ARG A 31 10.66 6.26 23.25
N LYS A 32 11.60 6.64 24.12
CA LYS A 32 13.05 6.56 23.85
C LYS A 32 13.54 5.12 23.67
N LYS A 33 12.92 4.13 24.32
CA LYS A 33 13.30 2.70 24.20
C LYS A 33 12.81 2.03 22.90
N VAL A 34 11.82 2.59 22.21
CA VAL A 34 11.27 2.01 20.97
C VAL A 34 12.06 2.46 19.73
N GLU A 35 12.83 3.55 19.83
CA GLU A 35 13.53 4.16 18.71
C GLU A 35 14.89 3.49 18.40
N GLU A 36 15.47 2.77 19.35
CA GLU A 36 16.84 2.22 19.24
C GLU A 36 16.92 0.78 18.66
N LYS A 37 15.77 0.14 18.36
CA LYS A 37 15.69 -1.25 17.86
C LYS A 37 15.08 -1.40 16.46
N LYS A 38 15.03 -0.34 15.67
CA LYS A 38 14.74 -0.48 14.23
C LYS A 38 16.07 -0.62 13.49
N PRO A 39 16.25 -1.63 12.61
CA PRO A 39 17.39 -1.64 11.71
C PRO A 39 17.43 -0.31 10.94
N PRO A 40 18.61 0.20 10.54
CA PRO A 40 18.71 1.41 9.75
C PRO A 40 17.73 1.33 8.58
N ILE A 41 16.72 2.18 8.62
CA ILE A 41 15.86 2.42 7.47
C ILE A 41 16.80 3.17 6.54
N GLU A 42 17.37 2.45 5.57
CA GLU A 42 17.96 3.08 4.40
C GLU A 42 17.00 4.17 3.96
N PRO A 43 17.46 5.42 3.71
CA PRO A 43 16.58 6.47 3.23
C PRO A 43 15.81 5.90 2.04
N ILE A 44 14.50 5.68 2.24
CA ILE A 44 13.59 5.42 1.14
C ILE A 44 13.76 6.68 0.30
N GLU A 45 14.42 6.55 -0.85
CA GLU A 45 14.68 7.65 -1.76
C GLU A 45 13.38 8.46 -1.83
N ASN A 46 13.43 9.69 -1.34
CA ASN A 46 12.30 10.59 -1.46
C ASN A 46 12.00 10.63 -2.95
N ASP A 47 10.87 10.06 -3.33
CA ASP A 47 10.34 10.04 -4.69
C ASP A 47 9.94 11.49 -5.03
N THR A 48 10.93 12.37 -5.15
CA THR A 48 10.84 13.75 -5.63
C THR A 48 10.72 13.72 -7.15
N LEU A 49 9.86 12.84 -7.65
CA LEU A 49 9.42 12.94 -9.03
C LEU A 49 8.57 14.20 -9.10
N ASP A 50 8.96 15.10 -10.00
CA ASP A 50 8.16 16.25 -10.37
C ASP A 50 6.71 15.77 -10.61
N PRO A 51 5.66 16.48 -10.15
CA PRO A 51 4.29 16.12 -10.45
C PRO A 51 4.04 15.86 -11.96
N SER A 52 4.82 16.49 -12.82
CA SER A 52 4.83 16.29 -14.28
C SER A 52 5.34 14.91 -14.72
N GLU A 53 6.18 14.26 -13.92
CA GLU A 53 6.73 12.92 -14.16
C GLU A 53 5.82 11.80 -13.65
N LYS A 54 4.87 12.11 -12.77
CA LYS A 54 3.87 11.16 -12.25
C LYS A 54 2.84 10.82 -13.33
N LEU A 55 2.35 9.58 -13.30
CA LEU A 55 1.22 9.19 -14.13
C LEU A 55 -0.03 9.94 -13.67
N THR A 56 -0.75 10.50 -14.63
CA THR A 56 -2.07 11.07 -14.42
C THR A 56 -3.08 9.96 -14.13
N ILE A 57 -4.22 10.34 -13.54
CA ILE A 57 -5.32 9.40 -13.26
C ILE A 57 -5.78 8.71 -14.53
N SER A 58 -5.88 9.44 -15.65
CA SER A 58 -6.29 8.89 -16.95
C SER A 58 -5.27 7.89 -17.51
N GLU A 59 -3.97 8.17 -17.38
CA GLU A 59 -2.91 7.25 -17.82
C GLU A 59 -2.95 5.95 -17.00
N LEU A 60 -3.10 6.06 -15.68
CA LEU A 60 -3.19 4.91 -14.79
C LEU A 60 -4.46 4.07 -15.04
N ASP A 61 -5.60 4.73 -15.25
CA ASP A 61 -6.87 4.07 -15.59
C ASP A 61 -6.79 3.33 -16.93
N MET A 62 -6.15 3.93 -17.94
CA MET A 62 -5.92 3.27 -19.22
C MET A 62 -5.10 1.98 -19.07
N ILE A 63 -3.99 2.03 -18.31
CA ILE A 63 -3.14 0.86 -18.06
C ILE A 63 -3.95 -0.23 -17.35
N ARG A 64 -4.70 0.13 -16.29
CA ARG A 64 -5.53 -0.82 -15.54
C ARG A 64 -6.56 -1.49 -16.42
N ARG A 65 -7.35 -0.71 -17.16
CA ARG A 65 -8.42 -1.22 -18.04
C ARG A 65 -7.91 -2.16 -19.11
N GLN A 66 -6.72 -1.89 -19.65
CA GLN A 66 -6.12 -2.76 -20.64
C GLN A 66 -5.96 -4.18 -20.11
N PHE A 67 -5.36 -4.37 -18.93
CA PHE A 67 -5.20 -5.70 -18.35
C PHE A 67 -6.51 -6.31 -17.86
N LEU A 68 -7.41 -5.49 -17.32
CA LEU A 68 -8.73 -5.95 -16.90
C LEU A 68 -9.54 -6.53 -18.06
N ASN A 69 -9.44 -5.95 -19.27
CA ASN A 69 -10.10 -6.50 -20.46
C ASN A 69 -9.59 -7.89 -20.87
N CYS A 70 -8.33 -8.22 -20.55
CA CYS A 70 -7.76 -9.55 -20.81
C CYS A 70 -7.93 -10.51 -19.63
N TRP A 71 -8.49 -10.06 -18.51
CA TRP A 71 -8.62 -10.88 -17.33
C TRP A 71 -9.93 -11.67 -17.33
N ASN A 72 -9.82 -12.99 -17.29
CA ASN A 72 -10.96 -13.88 -17.19
C ASN A 72 -11.21 -14.24 -15.72
N VAL A 73 -12.13 -13.57 -15.06
CA VAL A 73 -12.42 -13.83 -13.64
C VAL A 73 -13.01 -15.23 -13.49
N PRO A 74 -12.41 -16.12 -12.67
CA PRO A 74 -12.96 -17.46 -12.47
C PRO A 74 -14.36 -17.38 -11.86
N ALA A 75 -15.30 -18.13 -12.45
CA ALA A 75 -16.67 -18.25 -11.95
C ALA A 75 -16.72 -19.14 -10.69
N GLY A 76 -17.64 -18.85 -9.77
CA GLY A 76 -18.02 -19.79 -8.70
C GLY A 76 -17.48 -19.51 -7.29
N ALA A 77 -17.04 -18.29 -6.98
CA ALA A 77 -16.63 -17.95 -5.63
C ALA A 77 -17.74 -17.45 -4.71
N LYS A 78 -17.70 -17.94 -3.47
CA LYS A 78 -18.16 -17.17 -2.31
C LYS A 78 -17.13 -16.04 -2.11
N ASN A 79 -17.58 -14.79 -2.03
CA ASN A 79 -16.75 -13.60 -1.74
C ASN A 79 -15.85 -13.06 -2.88
N ILE A 80 -16.32 -13.08 -4.13
CA ILE A 80 -15.69 -12.36 -5.27
C ILE A 80 -15.36 -10.90 -4.92
N GLN A 81 -16.18 -10.26 -4.07
CA GLN A 81 -16.04 -8.87 -3.64
C GLN A 81 -14.73 -8.57 -2.88
N ASN A 82 -14.09 -9.57 -2.28
CA ASN A 82 -12.86 -9.40 -1.48
C ASN A 82 -11.61 -9.92 -2.21
N LEU A 83 -11.74 -10.32 -3.47
CA LEU A 83 -10.63 -10.87 -4.23
C LEU A 83 -9.72 -9.75 -4.72
N GLN A 84 -8.45 -9.81 -4.30
CA GLN A 84 -7.41 -8.90 -4.78
C GLN A 84 -6.15 -9.68 -5.13
N VAL A 85 -5.82 -9.74 -6.41
CA VAL A 85 -4.58 -10.34 -6.89
C VAL A 85 -3.63 -9.23 -7.31
N LEU A 86 -2.51 -9.10 -6.58
CA LEU A 86 -1.48 -8.11 -6.87
C LEU A 86 -0.37 -8.74 -7.70
N VAL A 87 -0.20 -8.24 -8.93
CA VAL A 87 0.85 -8.69 -9.85
C VAL A 87 1.78 -7.52 -10.13
N LYS A 88 3.07 -7.69 -9.82
CA LYS A 88 4.10 -6.73 -10.20
C LYS A 88 4.61 -7.07 -11.59
N ILE A 89 4.72 -6.06 -12.44
CA ILE A 89 5.17 -6.22 -13.82
C ILE A 89 6.32 -5.26 -14.10
N LYS A 90 7.21 -5.70 -14.99
CA LYS A 90 8.25 -4.85 -15.57
C LYS A 90 8.00 -4.69 -17.06
N LEU A 91 8.20 -3.46 -17.53
CA LEU A 91 7.95 -3.06 -18.91
C LEU A 91 9.24 -2.55 -19.55
N ASP A 92 9.41 -2.79 -20.84
CA ASP A 92 10.44 -2.12 -21.66
C ASP A 92 9.99 -0.71 -22.09
N GLU A 93 10.88 0.05 -22.73
CA GLU A 93 10.60 1.40 -23.22
C GLU A 93 9.49 1.45 -24.29
N ASP A 94 9.24 0.33 -24.97
CA ASP A 94 8.16 0.17 -25.95
C ASP A 94 6.81 -0.17 -25.31
N GLY A 95 6.77 -0.32 -23.98
CA GLY A 95 5.59 -0.67 -23.20
C GLY A 95 5.24 -2.16 -23.22
N ASN A 96 6.13 -3.05 -23.67
CA ASN A 96 5.90 -4.49 -23.60
C ASN A 96 6.27 -5.03 -22.21
N VAL A 97 5.42 -5.92 -21.69
CA VAL A 97 5.73 -6.64 -20.45
C VAL A 97 6.90 -7.61 -20.71
N ILE A 98 8.00 -7.40 -20.02
CA ILE A 98 9.20 -8.24 -20.06
C ILE A 98 9.26 -9.22 -18.90
N ASP A 99 8.61 -8.90 -17.77
CA ASP A 99 8.62 -9.72 -16.56
C ASP A 99 7.31 -9.53 -15.78
N SER A 100 6.87 -10.58 -15.08
CA SER A 100 5.71 -10.51 -14.18
C SER A 100 5.83 -11.48 -13.01
N GLU A 101 5.49 -11.00 -11.83
CA GLU A 101 5.58 -11.75 -10.58
C GLU A 101 4.33 -11.52 -9.70
N LEU A 102 3.87 -12.59 -9.03
CA LEU A 102 2.81 -12.49 -8.05
C LEU A 102 3.41 -12.00 -6.72
N ILE A 103 2.86 -10.93 -6.14
CA ILE A 103 3.39 -10.37 -4.90
C ILE A 103 3.11 -11.27 -3.69
N LYS A 104 1.91 -11.87 -3.62
CA LYS A 104 1.47 -12.64 -2.46
C LYS A 104 1.15 -14.08 -2.83
N THR A 105 2.11 -14.98 -2.59
CA THR A 105 1.95 -16.42 -2.80
C THR A 105 1.29 -17.13 -1.61
N SER A 106 1.26 -16.53 -0.43
CA SER A 106 0.69 -17.13 0.79
C SER A 106 -0.83 -17.40 0.70
N SER A 107 -1.53 -16.73 -0.21
CA SER A 107 -2.95 -16.93 -0.47
C SER A 107 -3.26 -18.06 -1.46
N LEU A 108 -2.25 -18.73 -2.04
CA LEU A 108 -2.42 -19.81 -3.01
C LEU A 108 -3.01 -21.11 -2.44
N ASN A 109 -3.10 -21.22 -1.11
CA ASN A 109 -3.80 -22.32 -0.43
C ASN A 109 -5.31 -22.32 -0.77
N ASP A 110 -5.88 -21.13 -0.98
CA ASP A 110 -7.24 -21.00 -1.46
C ASP A 110 -7.30 -21.32 -2.96
N SER A 111 -8.03 -22.37 -3.31
CA SER A 111 -8.24 -22.79 -4.71
C SER A 111 -8.81 -21.68 -5.60
N PHE A 112 -9.67 -20.83 -5.05
CA PHE A 112 -10.27 -19.73 -5.80
C PHE A 112 -9.26 -18.62 -6.05
N TYR A 113 -8.52 -18.21 -5.01
CA TYR A 113 -7.43 -17.25 -5.16
C TYR A 113 -6.38 -17.74 -6.15
N ARG A 114 -6.02 -19.03 -6.09
CA ARG A 114 -5.07 -19.64 -7.03
C ARG A 114 -5.55 -19.55 -8.47
N ALA A 115 -6.80 -19.93 -8.74
CA ALA A 115 -7.39 -19.81 -10.08
C ALA A 115 -7.41 -18.35 -10.57
N ALA A 116 -7.73 -17.40 -9.69
CA ALA A 116 -7.73 -15.98 -10.01
C ALA A 116 -6.33 -15.46 -10.30
N ALA A 117 -5.33 -15.87 -9.50
CA ALA A 117 -3.94 -15.49 -9.67
C ALA A 117 -3.36 -16.03 -10.98
N GLU A 118 -3.63 -17.29 -11.31
CA GLU A 118 -3.25 -17.88 -12.59
C GLU A 118 -3.90 -17.16 -13.76
N SER A 119 -5.19 -16.81 -13.65
CA SER A 119 -5.89 -16.05 -14.67
C SER A 119 -5.31 -14.64 -14.85
N ALA A 120 -5.01 -13.94 -13.75
CA ALA A 120 -4.38 -12.62 -13.79
C ALA A 120 -2.99 -12.67 -14.48
N MET A 121 -2.19 -13.68 -14.15
CA MET A 121 -0.89 -13.90 -14.81
C MET A 121 -1.03 -14.18 -16.31
N ARG A 122 -2.11 -14.87 -16.73
CA ARG A 122 -2.43 -15.06 -18.16
C ARG A 122 -2.85 -13.75 -18.82
N ALA A 123 -3.64 -12.91 -18.14
CA ALA A 123 -4.07 -11.61 -18.64
C ALA A 123 -2.89 -10.69 -18.96
N VAL A 124 -1.91 -10.64 -18.06
CA VAL A 124 -0.66 -9.87 -18.23
C VAL A 124 0.13 -10.33 -19.46
N ARG A 125 0.17 -11.64 -19.70
CA ARG A 125 0.91 -12.26 -20.82
C ARG A 125 0.10 -12.34 -22.12
N HIS A 126 -1.16 -11.91 -22.11
CA HIS A 126 -2.04 -12.05 -23.27
C HIS A 126 -1.53 -11.17 -24.44
N PRO A 127 -1.46 -11.67 -25.68
CA PRO A 127 -0.91 -10.92 -26.82
C PRO A 127 -1.53 -9.55 -27.02
N SER A 128 -2.84 -9.42 -26.80
CA SER A 128 -3.59 -8.17 -26.95
C SER A 128 -3.33 -7.15 -25.82
N CYS A 129 -2.80 -7.59 -24.67
CA CYS A 129 -2.64 -6.74 -23.50
C CYS A 129 -1.19 -6.56 -23.05
N LYS A 130 -0.28 -7.43 -23.51
CA LYS A 130 1.15 -7.39 -23.18
C LYS A 130 1.84 -6.07 -23.57
N LYS A 131 1.37 -5.38 -24.62
CA LYS A 131 1.92 -4.10 -25.06
C LYS A 131 1.04 -2.93 -24.61
N LEU A 132 1.48 -2.21 -23.58
CA LEU A 132 0.77 -1.06 -23.03
C LEU A 132 0.93 0.17 -23.91
N LYS A 133 -0.14 0.98 -23.96
CA LYS A 133 -0.06 2.36 -24.44
C LYS A 133 0.37 3.21 -23.26
N VAL A 134 1.62 3.70 -23.26
CA VAL A 134 2.17 4.48 -22.15
C VAL A 134 2.92 5.71 -22.67
N PRO A 135 2.93 6.82 -21.90
CA PRO A 135 3.67 8.02 -22.28
C PRO A 135 5.18 7.76 -22.20
N VAL A 136 5.85 7.75 -23.36
CA VAL A 136 7.31 7.49 -23.49
C VAL A 136 8.14 8.37 -22.54
N LYS A 137 7.75 9.64 -22.38
CA LYS A 137 8.45 10.62 -21.54
C LYS A 137 8.50 10.26 -20.05
N LYS A 138 7.62 9.37 -19.57
CA LYS A 138 7.48 9.03 -18.15
C LYS A 138 7.97 7.61 -17.83
N TYR A 139 8.87 7.04 -18.64
CA TYR A 139 9.29 5.65 -18.47
C TYR A 139 9.71 5.26 -17.05
N LYS A 140 10.41 6.16 -16.34
CA LYS A 140 10.84 5.92 -14.96
C LYS A 140 9.69 5.61 -14.00
N THR A 141 8.49 6.14 -14.22
CA THR A 141 7.33 5.90 -13.35
C THR A 141 6.54 4.64 -13.70
N TRP A 142 6.55 4.20 -14.95
CA TRP A 142 5.76 3.03 -15.37
C TRP A 142 6.58 1.79 -15.72
N LYS A 143 7.92 1.85 -15.72
CA LYS A 143 8.78 0.69 -15.94
C LYS A 143 8.55 -0.47 -14.96
N ASN A 144 8.13 -0.15 -13.74
CA ASN A 144 7.81 -1.11 -12.68
C ASN A 144 6.46 -0.70 -12.08
N ILE A 145 5.41 -1.48 -12.33
CA ILE A 145 4.07 -1.19 -11.80
C ILE A 145 3.46 -2.42 -11.14
N THR A 146 2.65 -2.16 -10.14
CA THR A 146 1.83 -3.19 -9.49
C THR A 146 0.39 -3.04 -9.97
N LEU A 147 -0.11 -4.09 -10.60
CA LEU A 147 -1.49 -4.21 -11.03
C LEU A 147 -2.30 -4.88 -9.93
N ASN A 148 -3.49 -4.34 -9.65
CA ASN A 148 -4.47 -4.98 -8.78
C ASN A 148 -5.61 -5.52 -9.65
N PHE A 149 -5.74 -6.84 -9.68
CA PHE A 149 -6.86 -7.53 -10.31
C PHE A 149 -7.94 -7.74 -9.24
N ASP A 150 -8.88 -6.82 -9.25
CA ASP A 150 -10.03 -6.77 -8.34
C ASP A 150 -11.31 -6.77 -9.20
N PRO A 151 -12.19 -7.78 -9.05
CA PRO A 151 -13.41 -7.88 -9.85
C PRO A 151 -14.37 -6.70 -9.66
N SER A 152 -14.30 -5.99 -8.52
CA SER A 152 -15.11 -4.79 -8.31
C SER A 152 -14.76 -3.66 -9.29
N MET A 153 -13.56 -3.70 -9.88
CA MET A 153 -13.12 -2.72 -10.89
C MET A 153 -13.64 -3.03 -12.31
N LEU A 154 -14.26 -4.20 -12.54
CA LEU A 154 -14.89 -4.55 -13.81
C LEU A 154 -16.33 -4.03 -13.93
N ALA A 155 -17.00 -3.80 -12.80
CA ALA A 155 -18.39 -3.36 -12.78
C ALA A 155 -18.48 -1.88 -13.15
N LYS A 156 -19.04 -1.59 -14.33
CA LYS A 156 -19.57 -0.28 -14.68
C LYS A 156 -20.92 -0.43 -15.35
#